data_AF-A0A946TYG8-F1
#
_entry.id   AF-A0A946TYG8-F1
#
_cell.length_a   1.000
_cell.length_b   1.000
_cell.length_c   1.000
_cell.angle_alpha   90.00
_cell.angle_beta   90.00
_cell.angle_gamma   90.00
#
_symmetry.space_group_name_H-M   'P 1'
#
loop_
_entity.id
_entity.type
_entity.pdbx_description
1 polymer ?
#
loop_
_entity_poly.entity_id
_entity_poly.type
_entity_poly.pdbx_seq_one_letter_code
_entity_poly.pdbx_strand_id
1 'polypeptide(L)'
;PREEALKSVTLYPAQILGVEDRLGSLEEGKDATFIVTSGDPLEVTTKILNAYIGGRPIDISNKQTRLYEKYKKKYLQKNRG
;
A
#
# COMPACT_ATOMS: atom_id res chain seq x y z
N PRO A 1 -18.38 -8.14 -5.56
CA PRO A 1 -18.21 -7.39 -4.29
C PRO A 1 -16.79 -6.87 -4.04
N ARG A 2 -15.76 -7.73 -4.08
CA ARG A 2 -14.37 -7.35 -3.78
C ARG A 2 -13.75 -6.39 -4.80
N GLU A 3 -13.91 -6.69 -6.10
CA GLU A 3 -13.40 -5.83 -7.18
C GLU A 3 -14.01 -4.42 -7.12
N GLU A 4 -15.30 -4.35 -6.84
CA GLU A 4 -16.04 -3.09 -6.66
C GLU A 4 -15.53 -2.29 -5.46
N ALA A 5 -15.25 -2.97 -4.34
CA ALA A 5 -14.65 -2.34 -3.16
C ALA A 5 -13.21 -1.86 -3.41
N LEU A 6 -12.46 -2.52 -4.30
CA LEU A 6 -11.15 -2.03 -4.71
C LEU A 6 -11.30 -0.79 -5.59
N LYS A 7 -12.24 -0.80 -6.55
CA LYS A 7 -12.54 0.36 -7.41
C LYS A 7 -13.01 1.57 -6.60
N SER A 8 -13.76 1.37 -5.53
CA SER A 8 -14.24 2.47 -4.68
C SER A 8 -13.13 3.25 -3.98
N VAL A 9 -11.96 2.62 -3.77
CA VAL A 9 -10.78 3.27 -3.17
C VAL A 9 -9.68 3.58 -4.19
N THR A 10 -9.89 3.29 -5.48
CA THR A 10 -8.90 3.50 -6.55
C THR A 10 -9.49 4.23 -7.75
N LEU A 11 -10.26 3.53 -8.59
CA LEU A 11 -10.78 4.03 -9.85
C LEU A 11 -11.85 5.11 -9.69
N TYR A 12 -12.81 4.93 -8.78
CA TYR A 12 -13.92 5.86 -8.63
C TYR A 12 -13.48 7.24 -8.13
N PRO A 13 -12.60 7.36 -7.13
CA PRO A 13 -12.00 8.65 -6.79
C PRO A 13 -11.28 9.30 -7.98
N ALA A 14 -10.56 8.53 -8.79
CA ALA A 14 -9.88 9.06 -9.97
C ALA A 14 -10.86 9.61 -11.02
N GLN A 15 -11.97 8.90 -11.28
CA GLN A 15 -13.04 9.36 -12.18
C GLN A 15 -13.76 10.60 -11.65
N ILE A 16 -14.08 10.64 -10.35
CA ILE A 16 -14.72 11.80 -9.71
C ILE A 16 -13.83 13.05 -9.84
N LEU A 17 -12.51 12.86 -9.76
CA LEU A 17 -11.52 13.93 -9.89
C LEU A 17 -11.11 14.23 -11.34
N GLY A 18 -11.59 13.44 -12.32
CA GLY A 18 -11.22 13.59 -13.74
C GLY A 18 -9.75 13.31 -14.04
N VAL A 19 -9.14 12.37 -13.32
CA VAL A 19 -7.72 11.97 -13.46
C VAL A 19 -7.57 10.46 -13.71
N GLU A 20 -8.63 9.79 -14.13
CA GLU A 20 -8.66 8.36 -14.41
C GLU A 20 -7.79 7.95 -15.61
N ASP A 21 -7.47 8.90 -16.48
CA ASP A 21 -6.50 8.76 -17.57
C ASP A 21 -5.06 8.57 -17.05
N ARG A 22 -4.78 9.04 -15.83
CA ARG A 22 -3.45 8.97 -15.21
C ARG A 22 -3.38 8.08 -13.98
N LEU A 23 -4.48 7.90 -13.24
CA LEU A 23 -4.51 7.24 -11.93
C LEU A 23 -5.72 6.31 -11.80
N GLY A 24 -5.73 5.50 -10.73
CA GLY A 24 -6.89 4.71 -10.33
C GLY A 24 -6.97 3.29 -10.91
N SER A 25 -6.11 2.94 -11.87
CA SER A 25 -5.89 1.55 -12.30
C SER A 25 -4.44 1.31 -12.74
N LEU A 26 -4.06 0.04 -12.86
CA LEU A 26 -2.73 -0.37 -13.31
C LEU A 26 -2.80 -0.79 -14.78
N GLU A 27 -2.69 0.20 -15.66
CA GLU A 27 -2.77 0.06 -17.12
C GLU A 27 -1.60 0.79 -17.79
N GLU A 28 -1.22 0.36 -18.99
CA GLU A 28 -0.19 1.04 -19.79
C GLU A 28 -0.60 2.49 -20.10
N GLY A 29 0.36 3.40 -20.06
CA GLY A 29 0.13 4.83 -20.29
C GLY A 29 -0.25 5.65 -19.06
N LYS A 30 -0.59 5.01 -17.94
CA LYS A 30 -0.90 5.69 -16.66
C LYS A 30 0.36 5.96 -15.83
N ASP A 31 0.24 6.87 -14.85
CA ASP A 31 1.32 7.13 -13.91
C ASP A 31 1.61 5.86 -13.10
N ALA A 32 2.89 5.49 -12.98
CA ALA A 32 3.33 4.36 -12.18
C ALA A 32 3.23 4.65 -10.67
N THR A 33 2.01 4.85 -10.19
CA THR A 33 1.65 5.16 -8.80
C THR A 33 0.88 3.97 -8.23
N PHE A 34 1.56 3.18 -7.40
CA PHE A 34 1.00 1.96 -6.84
C PHE A 34 1.65 1.59 -5.50
N ILE A 35 0.98 0.71 -4.76
CA ILE A 35 1.52 0.10 -3.55
C ILE A 35 1.70 -1.40 -3.75
N VAL A 36 2.69 -1.97 -3.08
CA VAL A 36 2.87 -3.42 -2.98
C VAL A 36 2.50 -3.82 -1.56
N THR A 37 1.58 -4.77 -1.42
CA THR A 37 1.07 -5.21 -0.13
C THR A 37 1.37 -6.68 0.14
N SER A 38 1.41 -7.07 1.41
CA SER A 38 1.63 -8.47 1.82
C SER A 38 0.43 -9.39 1.61
N GLY A 39 -0.70 -8.84 1.20
CA GLY A 39 -2.00 -9.49 1.13
C GLY A 39 -3.05 -8.55 0.54
N ASP A 40 -4.32 -8.82 0.81
CA ASP A 40 -5.44 -8.01 0.32
C ASP A 40 -5.36 -6.57 0.87
N PRO A 41 -5.24 -5.53 0.03
CA PRO A 41 -5.18 -4.14 0.49
C PRO A 41 -6.44 -3.68 1.26
N LEU A 42 -7.56 -4.41 1.16
CA LEU A 42 -8.79 -4.10 1.91
C LEU A 42 -8.82 -4.76 3.30
N GLU A 43 -7.87 -5.63 3.62
CA GLU A 43 -7.75 -6.25 4.94
C GLU A 43 -6.91 -5.40 5.89
N VAL A 44 -7.39 -5.23 7.12
CA VAL A 44 -6.72 -4.41 8.16
C VAL A 44 -5.36 -4.99 8.58
N THR A 45 -5.18 -6.31 8.46
CA THR A 45 -3.92 -6.99 8.80
C THR A 45 -2.84 -6.87 7.73
N THR A 46 -3.20 -6.40 6.54
CA THR A 46 -2.29 -6.27 5.41
C THR A 46 -1.29 -5.15 5.63
N LYS A 47 -0.02 -5.42 5.28
CA LYS A 47 1.06 -4.46 5.38
C LYS A 47 1.44 -3.93 4.01
N ILE A 48 1.76 -2.64 3.95
CA ILE A 48 2.41 -2.03 2.79
C ILE A 48 3.90 -2.41 2.84
N LEU A 49 4.39 -3.04 1.78
CA LEU A 49 5.78 -3.47 1.59
C LEU A 49 6.59 -2.41 0.84
N ASN A 50 5.99 -1.80 -0.18
CA ASN A 50 6.58 -0.73 -0.97
C ASN A 50 5.48 0.22 -1.47
N ALA A 51 5.86 1.44 -1.79
CA ALA A 51 4.98 2.38 -2.48
C ALA A 51 5.78 3.20 -3.49
N TYR A 52 5.11 3.55 -4.58
CA TYR A 52 5.66 4.29 -5.70
C TYR A 52 4.71 5.43 -6.07
N ILE A 53 5.27 6.59 -6.43
CA ILE A 53 4.52 7.74 -6.97
C ILE A 53 5.21 8.17 -8.25
N GLY A 54 4.51 8.07 -9.38
CA GLY A 54 5.06 8.40 -10.71
C GLY A 54 6.36 7.65 -11.01
N GLY A 55 6.45 6.38 -10.63
CA GLY A 55 7.62 5.51 -10.83
C GLY A 55 8.75 5.72 -9.81
N ARG A 56 8.65 6.69 -8.91
CA ARG A 56 9.66 6.91 -7.87
C ARG A 56 9.28 6.18 -6.58
N PRO A 57 10.19 5.39 -5.98
CA PRO A 57 9.93 4.75 -4.70
C PRO A 57 9.82 5.82 -3.60
N ILE A 58 8.87 5.63 -2.69
CA ILE A 58 8.73 6.48 -1.49
C ILE A 58 9.13 5.71 -0.24
N ASP A 59 9.73 6.42 0.72
CA ASP A 59 10.03 5.86 2.03
C ASP A 59 8.74 5.73 2.84
N ILE A 60 8.29 4.48 3.02
CA ILE A 60 7.11 4.13 3.82
C ILE A 60 7.45 3.84 5.29
N SER A 61 8.70 4.07 5.70
CA SER A 61 9.09 3.92 7.10
C SER A 61 8.48 5.05 7.93
N ASN A 62 7.61 4.68 8.87
CA ASN A 62 6.99 5.64 9.80
C ASN A 62 7.31 5.27 11.26
N LYS A 63 7.06 6.16 12.22
CA LYS A 63 7.27 5.90 13.67
C LYS A 63 6.64 4.58 14.12
N GLN A 64 5.47 4.23 13.58
CA GLN A 64 4.80 2.95 13.86
C GLN A 64 5.52 1.74 13.25
N THR A 65 6.05 1.83 12.03
CA THR A 65 6.92 0.79 11.43
C THR A 65 8.15 0.58 12.31
N ARG A 66 8.74 1.67 12.82
CA ARG A 66 9.89 1.63 13.74
C ARG A 66 9.54 0.98 15.08
N LEU A 67 8.34 1.24 15.62
CA LEU A 67 7.84 0.62 16.85
C LEU A 67 7.52 -0.86 16.63
N TYR A 68 6.84 -1.23 15.54
CA TYR A 68 6.55 -2.62 15.18
C TYR A 68 7.84 -3.44 15.06
N GLU A 69 8.84 -2.94 14.34
CA GLU A 69 10.16 -3.58 14.23
C GLU A 69 10.87 -3.69 15.60
N LYS A 70 10.78 -2.65 16.43
CA LYS A 70 11.33 -2.66 17.80
C LYS A 70 10.67 -3.73 18.69
N TYR A 71 9.35 -3.89 18.63
CA TYR A 71 8.65 -4.92 19.40
C TYR A 71 8.91 -6.33 18.84
N LYS A 72 8.90 -6.50 17.51
CA LYS A 72 9.18 -7.80 16.86
C LYS A 72 10.58 -8.33 17.21
N LYS A 73 11.61 -7.48 17.22
CA LYS A 73 12.97 -7.87 17.66
C LYS A 73 13.02 -8.31 19.12
N LYS A 74 12.25 -7.67 20.00
CA LYS A 74 12.20 -8.00 21.44
C LYS A 74 11.55 -9.38 21.70
N TYR A 75 10.52 -9.75 20.95
CA TYR A 75 9.92 -11.09 21.01
C TYR A 75 10.87 -12.19 20.52
N LEU A 76 11.60 -11.94 19.43
CA LEU A 76 12.55 -12.92 18.87
C LEU A 76 13.79 -13.15 19.78
N GLN A 77 14.21 -12.15 20.55
CA GLN A 77 15.28 -12.31 21.55
C GLN A 77 14.81 -13.06 22.80
N LYS A 78 13.55 -12.88 23.22
CA LYS A 78 13.00 -13.52 24.42
C LYS A 78 12.72 -15.02 24.24
N ASN A 79 12.53 -15.50 23.02
CA ASN A 79 12.35 -16.93 22.71
C ASN A 79 13.66 -17.69 22.43
N ARG A 80 14.82 -17.04 22.63
CA ARG A 80 16.16 -17.65 22.43
C ARG A 80 16.96 -17.82 23.72
N GLY A 81 16.34 -17.63 24.88
CA GLY A 81 16.89 -17.93 26.20
C GLY A 81 15.86 -18.70 27.02
#